data_AF-A0A6C0K2U5-F1
#
_entry.id   AF-A0A6C0K2U5-F1
#
_cell.length_a   1.000
_cell.length_b   1.000
_cell.length_c   1.000
_cell.angle_alpha   90.00
_cell.angle_beta   90.00
_cell.angle_gamma   90.00
#
_symmetry.space_group_name_H-M   'P 1'
#
loop_
_entity.id
_entity.type
_entity.pdbx_description
1 polymer ?
#
loop_
_entity_poly.entity_id
_entity_poly.type
_entity_poly.pdbx_seq_one_letter_code
_entity_poly.pdbx_strand_id
1 'polypeptide(L)'
;MSSDGVLQKMDLVSGYSEATNTPQSTSVINGGNTTGKSIVIDDAKKKNENPVRYYVKFSFVITYILLLTTATITFIEAMRTSNPFVRHVLNLETCISVVAGYFYSVFVSQIENFSNKGIEIDWADISKTRYIDWSITTPMMLLALCLVLAQNAKKSVTLRVIGTIVLLNYAMLYIGYAGENKMINKSNAQILGFIPFIFMFSIIFLQFVKSSESTANYVLYAVYLCVWSLYGFVFMLDEAYKNITMNVLDFTAKCFIGLALWAYYTKIIKV
;
A
#
# COMPACT_ATOMS: atom_id res chain seq x y z
N MET A 1 64.89 61.51 -14.68
CA MET A 1 65.95 60.78 -15.42
C MET A 1 65.88 59.33 -14.97
N SER A 2 65.53 58.34 -15.79
CA SER A 2 65.11 58.31 -17.21
C SER A 2 64.05 57.17 -17.33
N SER A 3 62.92 57.24 -18.05
CA SER A 3 62.71 57.27 -19.52
C SER A 3 63.59 56.27 -20.30
N ASP A 4 63.12 55.43 -21.23
CA ASP A 4 61.77 55.00 -21.66
C ASP A 4 61.89 53.63 -22.36
N GLY A 5 60.78 52.95 -22.72
CA GLY A 5 60.87 51.69 -23.49
C GLY A 5 59.54 50.99 -23.80
N VAL A 6 58.88 51.36 -24.90
CA VAL A 6 57.68 50.70 -25.46
C VAL A 6 58.02 50.06 -26.82
N LEU A 7 57.48 48.87 -27.13
CA LEU A 7 57.23 48.22 -28.45
C LEU A 7 57.07 46.69 -28.21
N GLN A 8 56.31 45.88 -28.97
CA GLN A 8 55.26 46.11 -29.98
C GLN A 8 54.19 44.98 -29.88
N LYS A 9 53.32 44.79 -30.88
CA LYS A 9 52.05 44.04 -30.84
C LYS A 9 51.93 43.05 -32.01
N MET A 10 50.98 42.10 -31.93
CA MET A 10 50.40 41.30 -33.04
C MET A 10 51.30 40.17 -33.62
N ASP A 11 50.83 39.06 -34.21
CA ASP A 11 49.52 38.35 -34.37
C ASP A 11 49.82 36.96 -35.05
N LEU A 12 48.98 35.92 -35.24
CA LEU A 12 47.60 35.51 -34.86
C LEU A 12 47.43 33.98 -35.13
N VAL A 13 46.42 33.31 -34.52
CA VAL A 13 45.82 31.99 -34.92
C VAL A 13 46.73 30.73 -34.79
N SER A 14 46.27 29.51 -34.45
CA SER A 14 44.95 28.88 -34.15
C SER A 14 45.00 28.09 -32.81
N GLY A 15 43.92 27.58 -32.21
CA GLY A 15 42.49 27.76 -32.48
C GLY A 15 41.67 26.45 -32.42
N TYR A 16 40.75 26.33 -31.45
CA TYR A 16 39.47 25.61 -31.60
C TYR A 16 38.46 26.05 -30.52
N SER A 17 37.17 26.05 -30.89
CA SER A 17 36.01 26.21 -29.99
C SER A 17 35.72 24.85 -29.29
N GLU A 18 34.77 24.63 -28.37
CA GLU A 18 33.54 25.37 -28.04
C GLU A 18 32.97 24.90 -26.68
N ALA A 19 32.45 25.83 -25.85
CA ALA A 19 31.51 25.51 -24.76
C ALA A 19 30.86 26.80 -24.23
N THR A 20 29.65 27.13 -24.70
CA THR A 20 28.92 28.32 -24.24
C THR A 20 28.28 28.10 -22.86
N ASN A 21 28.27 29.15 -22.03
CA ASN A 21 27.51 29.16 -20.79
C ASN A 21 26.00 29.23 -21.11
N THR A 22 25.34 28.08 -21.26
CA THR A 22 23.89 27.99 -21.22
C THR A 22 23.40 28.28 -19.81
N PRO A 23 22.48 29.25 -19.60
CA PRO A 23 21.72 29.30 -18.37
C PRO A 23 20.93 27.99 -18.25
N GLN A 24 21.05 27.27 -17.14
CA GLN A 24 20.10 26.19 -16.87
C GLN A 24 18.72 26.82 -16.71
N SER A 25 17.85 26.58 -17.69
CA SER A 25 16.50 27.12 -17.72
C SER A 25 15.66 26.45 -16.63
N THR A 26 15.61 27.10 -15.46
CA THR A 26 14.53 26.90 -14.52
C THR A 26 13.23 27.30 -15.22
N SER A 27 12.51 26.31 -15.74
CA SER A 27 11.17 26.44 -16.30
C SER A 27 10.18 26.69 -15.16
N VAL A 28 10.27 27.88 -14.56
CA VAL A 28 9.36 28.37 -13.53
C VAL A 28 8.00 28.62 -14.16
N ILE A 29 7.22 27.55 -14.29
CA ILE A 29 5.78 27.64 -14.49
C ILE A 29 5.21 28.21 -13.19
N ASN A 30 5.05 29.53 -13.14
CA ASN A 30 4.35 30.24 -12.07
C ASN A 30 2.84 29.94 -12.11
N GLY A 31 2.48 28.69 -11.83
CA GLY A 31 1.11 28.23 -11.63
C GLY A 31 0.66 28.51 -10.21
N GLY A 32 -0.10 29.58 -10.01
CA GLY A 32 -0.57 29.99 -8.69
C GLY A 32 -1.71 29.11 -8.16
N ASN A 33 -1.43 28.24 -7.17
CA ASN A 33 -2.38 27.91 -6.10
C ASN A 33 -1.70 27.20 -4.91
N THR A 34 -1.73 27.79 -3.72
CA THR A 34 -1.09 27.27 -2.49
C THR A 34 -1.93 26.23 -1.76
N THR A 35 -2.62 25.37 -2.50
CA THR A 35 -3.56 24.35 -1.99
C THR A 35 -3.26 22.91 -2.46
N GLY A 36 -2.30 22.72 -3.36
CA GLY A 36 -1.85 21.39 -3.76
C GLY A 36 -0.95 20.75 -2.70
N LYS A 37 -1.39 19.65 -2.06
CA LYS A 37 -0.49 18.74 -1.35
C LYS A 37 0.41 18.04 -2.38
N SER A 38 1.63 18.56 -2.57
CA SER A 38 2.61 17.96 -3.47
C SER A 38 3.14 16.64 -2.87
N ILE A 39 2.94 15.53 -3.58
CA ILE A 39 3.44 14.21 -3.17
C ILE A 39 4.94 14.14 -3.48
N VAL A 40 5.74 14.87 -2.71
CA VAL A 40 7.20 14.96 -2.91
C VAL A 40 7.86 13.74 -2.28
N ILE A 41 8.40 12.85 -3.11
CA ILE A 41 9.45 11.94 -2.65
C ILE A 41 10.67 12.83 -2.36
N ASP A 42 11.10 12.84 -1.10
CA ASP A 42 12.10 13.79 -0.57
C ASP A 42 13.45 13.72 -1.31
N ASP A 43 14.13 14.87 -1.43
CA ASP A 43 15.38 15.01 -2.18
C ASP A 43 16.45 13.98 -1.80
N ALA A 44 17.30 13.61 -2.77
CA ALA A 44 18.44 12.71 -2.57
C ALA A 44 19.42 13.16 -1.47
N LYS A 45 19.41 14.45 -1.07
CA LYS A 45 20.14 14.95 0.10
C LYS A 45 19.57 14.41 1.42
N LYS A 46 18.24 14.47 1.61
CA LYS A 46 17.55 13.98 2.83
C LYS A 46 17.72 12.47 3.02
N LYS A 47 17.88 11.70 1.93
CA LYS A 47 18.24 10.28 1.99
C LYS A 47 19.56 10.02 2.73
N ASN A 48 20.54 10.92 2.58
CA ASN A 48 21.83 10.79 3.25
C ASN A 48 21.80 11.27 4.72
N GLU A 49 20.87 12.17 5.05
CA GLU A 49 20.65 12.69 6.41
C GLU A 49 19.85 11.70 7.29
N ASN A 50 18.80 11.08 6.75
CA ASN A 50 18.05 10.02 7.45
C ASN A 50 17.48 8.98 6.46
N PRO A 51 18.25 7.93 6.11
CA PRO A 51 17.83 6.94 5.12
C PRO A 51 16.61 6.12 5.57
N VAL A 52 16.47 5.85 6.87
CA VAL A 52 15.33 5.08 7.41
C VAL A 52 14.02 5.86 7.19
N ARG A 53 13.99 7.15 7.56
CA ARG A 53 12.83 8.02 7.35
C ARG A 53 12.46 8.14 5.87
N TYR A 54 13.46 8.25 4.99
CA TYR A 54 13.26 8.27 3.54
C TYR A 54 12.56 7.00 3.04
N TYR A 55 13.07 5.81 3.36
CA TYR A 55 12.48 4.54 2.89
C TYR A 55 11.08 4.28 3.48
N VAL A 56 10.85 4.68 4.74
CA VAL A 56 9.51 4.64 5.35
C VAL A 56 8.54 5.50 4.54
N LYS A 57 8.82 6.80 4.33
CA LYS A 57 7.94 7.69 3.55
C LYS A 57 7.70 7.16 2.13
N PHE A 58 8.76 6.73 1.45
CA PHE A 58 8.71 6.16 0.10
C PHE A 58 7.76 4.96 0.03
N SER A 59 7.81 4.04 0.99
CA SER A 59 6.92 2.85 1.00
C SER A 59 5.43 3.21 1.13
N PHE A 60 5.09 4.24 1.92
CA PHE A 60 3.71 4.74 2.01
C PHE A 60 3.28 5.46 0.72
N VAL A 61 4.14 6.31 0.14
CA VAL A 61 3.84 7.01 -1.13
C VAL A 61 3.62 6.04 -2.30
N ILE A 62 4.45 5.02 -2.44
CA ILE A 62 4.30 4.03 -3.51
C ILE A 62 3.03 3.18 -3.32
N THR A 63 2.76 2.71 -2.09
CA THR A 63 1.54 1.93 -1.81
C THR A 63 0.27 2.78 -2.01
N TYR A 64 0.30 4.07 -1.67
CA TYR A 64 -0.79 5.02 -1.97
C TYR A 64 -1.11 5.08 -3.47
N ILE A 65 -0.09 5.28 -4.31
CA ILE A 65 -0.24 5.37 -5.77
C ILE A 65 -0.79 4.05 -6.34
N LEU A 66 -0.31 2.90 -5.85
CA LEU A 66 -0.75 1.57 -6.29
C LEU A 66 -2.20 1.28 -5.87
N LEU A 67 -2.65 1.76 -4.71
CA LEU A 67 -4.04 1.66 -4.26
C LEU A 67 -4.99 2.50 -5.13
N LEU A 68 -4.63 3.76 -5.44
CA LEU A 68 -5.40 4.60 -6.36
C LEU A 68 -5.45 4.00 -7.79
N THR A 69 -4.33 3.43 -8.25
CA THR A 69 -4.25 2.74 -9.54
C THR A 69 -5.17 1.52 -9.58
N THR A 70 -5.15 0.70 -8.52
CA THR A 70 -6.03 -0.47 -8.39
C THR A 70 -7.49 -0.06 -8.37
N ALA A 71 -7.88 0.90 -7.52
CA ALA A 71 -9.24 1.44 -7.44
C ALA A 71 -9.75 1.90 -8.82
N THR A 72 -8.90 2.58 -9.59
CA THR A 72 -9.25 3.06 -10.94
C THR A 72 -9.51 1.91 -11.90
N ILE A 73 -8.65 0.88 -11.91
CA ILE A 73 -8.77 -0.29 -12.81
C ILE A 73 -10.01 -1.14 -12.44
N THR A 74 -10.21 -1.43 -11.16
CA THR A 74 -11.34 -2.26 -10.70
C THR A 74 -12.68 -1.53 -10.87
N PHE A 75 -12.73 -0.21 -10.66
CA PHE A 75 -13.91 0.62 -10.92
C PHE A 75 -14.30 0.63 -12.41
N ILE A 76 -13.33 0.87 -13.30
CA ILE A 76 -13.57 0.91 -14.76
C ILE A 76 -14.13 -0.44 -15.24
N GLU A 77 -13.60 -1.57 -14.78
CA GLU A 77 -14.12 -2.87 -15.19
C GLU A 77 -15.46 -3.20 -14.51
N ALA A 78 -15.70 -2.81 -13.26
CA ALA A 78 -17.02 -2.99 -12.63
C ALA A 78 -18.12 -2.23 -13.41
N MET A 79 -17.83 -1.02 -13.89
CA MET A 79 -18.72 -0.24 -14.75
C MET A 79 -18.92 -0.84 -16.14
N ARG A 80 -17.91 -1.54 -16.71
CA ARG A 80 -17.96 -2.10 -18.07
C ARG A 80 -18.47 -3.54 -18.15
N THR A 81 -18.22 -4.36 -17.13
CA THR A 81 -18.52 -5.79 -17.18
C THR A 81 -20.03 -6.03 -17.19
N SER A 82 -20.51 -6.90 -18.09
CA SER A 82 -21.92 -7.26 -18.18
C SER A 82 -22.36 -8.26 -17.11
N ASN A 83 -21.41 -8.96 -16.48
CA ASN A 83 -21.67 -9.99 -15.47
C ASN A 83 -21.92 -9.36 -14.09
N PRO A 84 -23.13 -9.49 -13.50
CA PRO A 84 -23.45 -8.87 -12.21
C PRO A 84 -22.57 -9.36 -11.06
N PHE A 85 -22.20 -10.65 -11.04
CA PHE A 85 -21.34 -11.19 -9.99
C PHE A 85 -19.94 -10.56 -10.03
N VAL A 86 -19.32 -10.48 -11.22
CA VAL A 86 -18.01 -9.85 -11.41
C VAL A 86 -18.08 -8.37 -11.04
N ARG A 87 -19.15 -7.67 -11.42
CA ARG A 87 -19.38 -6.27 -11.01
C ARG A 87 -19.41 -6.11 -9.48
N HIS A 88 -20.11 -6.98 -8.76
CA HIS A 88 -20.17 -6.90 -7.30
C HIS A 88 -18.81 -7.20 -6.63
N VAL A 89 -18.03 -8.16 -7.14
CA VAL A 89 -16.67 -8.41 -6.63
C VAL A 89 -15.76 -7.21 -6.90
N LEU A 90 -15.71 -6.69 -8.12
CA LEU A 90 -14.84 -5.56 -8.47
C LEU A 90 -15.27 -4.24 -7.81
N ASN A 91 -16.56 -4.06 -7.50
CA ASN A 91 -17.03 -2.96 -6.65
C ASN A 91 -16.50 -3.06 -5.20
N LEU A 92 -16.39 -4.28 -4.63
CA LEU A 92 -15.77 -4.47 -3.31
C LEU A 92 -14.27 -4.16 -3.36
N GLU A 93 -13.54 -4.68 -4.36
CA GLU A 93 -12.11 -4.37 -4.55
C GLU A 93 -11.86 -2.88 -4.80
N THR A 94 -12.79 -2.19 -5.48
CA THR A 94 -12.80 -0.72 -5.61
C THR A 94 -12.91 -0.07 -4.23
N CYS A 95 -13.92 -0.44 -3.43
CA CYS A 95 -14.15 0.15 -2.11
C CYS A 95 -12.97 -0.09 -1.14
N ILE A 96 -12.40 -1.30 -1.15
CA ILE A 96 -11.19 -1.66 -0.39
C ILE A 96 -10.03 -0.75 -0.79
N SER A 97 -9.79 -0.60 -2.09
CA SER A 97 -8.69 0.20 -2.63
C SER A 97 -8.86 1.71 -2.39
N VAL A 98 -10.08 2.24 -2.45
CA VAL A 98 -10.40 3.65 -2.16
C VAL A 98 -10.25 3.95 -0.66
N VAL A 99 -10.78 3.10 0.23
CA VAL A 99 -10.66 3.30 1.68
C VAL A 99 -9.21 3.21 2.13
N ALA A 100 -8.47 2.18 1.70
CA ALA A 100 -7.06 2.08 2.00
C ALA A 100 -6.27 3.26 1.37
N GLY A 101 -6.58 3.65 0.12
CA GLY A 101 -5.99 4.83 -0.51
C GLY A 101 -6.16 6.10 0.32
N TYR A 102 -7.35 6.34 0.88
CA TYR A 102 -7.60 7.43 1.82
C TYR A 102 -6.69 7.34 3.05
N PHE A 103 -6.62 6.19 3.74
CA PHE A 103 -5.73 6.03 4.92
C PHE A 103 -4.25 6.16 4.56
N TYR A 104 -3.84 5.75 3.36
CA TYR A 104 -2.47 5.97 2.88
C TYR A 104 -2.16 7.44 2.61
N SER A 105 -3.14 8.26 2.19
CA SER A 105 -3.00 9.72 2.16
C SER A 105 -2.86 10.33 3.57
N VAL A 106 -3.50 9.72 4.59
CA VAL A 106 -3.36 10.11 6.00
C VAL A 106 -1.97 9.76 6.53
N PHE A 107 -1.46 8.55 6.28
CA PHE A 107 -0.09 8.15 6.69
C PHE A 107 0.99 9.07 6.12
N VAL A 108 0.91 9.38 4.82
CA VAL A 108 1.85 10.33 4.18
C VAL A 108 1.76 11.69 4.88
N SER A 109 0.54 12.18 5.14
CA SER A 109 0.34 13.46 5.83
C SER A 109 0.81 13.45 7.30
N GLN A 110 0.72 12.32 8.02
CA GLN A 110 1.28 12.15 9.37
C GLN A 110 2.82 12.24 9.31
N ILE A 111 3.46 11.47 8.42
CA ILE A 111 4.92 11.42 8.27
C ILE A 111 5.50 12.78 7.86
N GLU A 112 4.82 13.50 6.97
CA GLU A 112 5.20 14.87 6.57
C GLU A 112 5.02 15.87 7.71
N ASN A 113 3.94 15.77 8.50
CA ASN A 113 3.74 16.61 9.68
C ASN A 113 4.84 16.39 10.74
N PHE A 114 5.28 15.14 10.97
CA PHE A 114 6.44 14.87 11.82
C PHE A 114 7.73 15.43 11.23
N SER A 115 7.92 15.32 9.91
CA SER A 115 9.14 15.77 9.22
C SER A 115 9.27 17.29 9.22
N ASN A 116 8.19 18.02 8.94
CA ASN A 116 8.17 19.48 8.90
C ASN A 116 8.35 20.11 10.29
N LYS A 117 8.05 19.36 11.36
CA LYS A 117 8.30 19.75 12.76
C LYS A 117 9.68 19.34 13.28
N GLY A 118 10.49 18.62 12.50
CA GLY A 118 11.81 18.13 12.90
C GLY A 118 11.80 17.03 13.99
N ILE A 119 10.64 16.44 14.27
CA ILE A 119 10.46 15.42 15.33
C ILE A 119 10.50 14.00 14.77
N GLU A 120 10.64 13.01 15.64
CA GLU A 120 10.55 11.59 15.30
C GLU A 120 9.11 11.20 14.86
N ILE A 121 8.96 9.99 14.32
CA ILE A 121 7.65 9.45 13.90
C ILE A 121 6.95 8.86 15.13
N ASP A 122 5.72 9.31 15.41
CA ASP A 122 4.85 8.63 16.38
C ASP A 122 4.31 7.34 15.77
N TRP A 123 4.99 6.23 16.07
CA TRP A 123 4.61 4.90 15.61
C TRP A 123 3.29 4.38 16.21
N ALA A 124 2.85 4.93 17.35
CA ALA A 124 1.55 4.58 17.93
C ALA A 124 0.41 5.25 17.14
N ASP A 125 0.57 6.51 16.72
CA ASP A 125 -0.39 7.21 15.86
C ASP A 125 -0.47 6.59 14.45
N ILE A 126 0.67 6.19 13.88
CA ILE A 126 0.69 5.40 12.62
C ILE A 126 0.00 4.04 12.81
N SER A 127 0.32 3.30 13.88
CA SER A 127 -0.29 1.99 14.12
C SER A 127 -1.80 2.11 14.35
N LYS A 128 -2.25 3.09 15.14
CA LYS A 128 -3.67 3.39 15.38
C LYS A 128 -4.42 3.66 14.06
N THR A 129 -3.89 4.53 13.19
CA THR A 129 -4.48 4.79 11.87
C THR A 129 -4.56 3.52 11.01
N ARG A 130 -3.58 2.60 11.11
CA ARG A 130 -3.60 1.33 10.39
C ARG A 130 -4.66 0.35 10.91
N TYR A 131 -4.86 0.25 12.22
CA TYR A 131 -5.95 -0.58 12.75
C TYR A 131 -7.34 -0.01 12.40
N ILE A 132 -7.47 1.30 12.19
CA ILE A 132 -8.72 1.89 11.66
C ILE A 132 -8.92 1.49 10.18
N ASP A 133 -7.90 1.61 9.31
CA ASP A 133 -7.96 1.08 7.93
C ASP A 133 -8.39 -0.39 7.90
N TRP A 134 -7.67 -1.24 8.63
CA TRP A 134 -7.92 -2.67 8.67
C TRP A 134 -9.33 -2.98 9.21
N SER A 135 -9.81 -2.27 10.22
CA SER A 135 -11.18 -2.48 10.75
C SER A 135 -12.28 -2.25 9.71
N ILE A 136 -12.04 -1.43 8.68
CA ILE A 136 -13.00 -1.15 7.61
C ILE A 136 -12.74 -2.03 6.39
N THR A 137 -11.47 -2.21 6.00
CA THR A 137 -11.09 -2.93 4.78
C THR A 137 -11.12 -4.45 4.93
N THR A 138 -10.65 -5.04 6.04
CA THR A 138 -10.58 -6.50 6.15
C THR A 138 -11.94 -7.20 6.18
N PRO A 139 -13.04 -6.65 6.75
CA PRO A 139 -14.38 -7.20 6.56
C PRO A 139 -14.84 -7.24 5.10
N MET A 140 -14.52 -6.20 4.30
CA MET A 140 -14.84 -6.17 2.87
C MET A 140 -14.01 -7.19 2.09
N MET A 141 -12.72 -7.32 2.39
CA MET A 141 -11.82 -8.31 1.78
C MET A 141 -12.28 -9.75 2.07
N LEU A 142 -12.77 -10.02 3.29
CA LEU A 142 -13.32 -11.31 3.69
C LEU A 142 -14.66 -11.60 2.99
N LEU A 143 -15.50 -10.58 2.79
CA LEU A 143 -16.73 -10.72 2.00
C LEU A 143 -16.41 -11.04 0.52
N ALA A 144 -15.49 -10.31 -0.09
CA ALA A 144 -15.07 -10.54 -1.48
C ALA A 144 -14.48 -11.96 -1.66
N LEU A 145 -13.57 -12.38 -0.78
CA LEU A 145 -13.03 -13.75 -0.73
C LEU A 145 -14.14 -14.79 -0.61
N CYS A 146 -15.07 -14.63 0.35
CA CYS A 146 -16.16 -15.58 0.55
C CYS A 146 -17.08 -15.65 -0.67
N LEU A 147 -17.38 -14.53 -1.33
CA LEU A 147 -18.21 -14.51 -2.54
C LEU A 147 -17.54 -15.25 -3.71
N VAL A 148 -16.24 -15.00 -3.96
CA VAL A 148 -15.49 -15.67 -5.02
C VAL A 148 -15.39 -17.18 -4.78
N LEU A 149 -15.02 -17.59 -3.56
CA LEU A 149 -14.91 -19.01 -3.22
C LEU A 149 -16.28 -19.71 -3.26
N ALA A 150 -17.35 -19.08 -2.74
CA ALA A 150 -18.69 -19.66 -2.70
C ALA A 150 -19.28 -19.82 -4.12
N GLN A 151 -19.13 -18.81 -4.99
CA GLN A 151 -19.59 -18.87 -6.38
C GLN A 151 -18.97 -20.05 -7.14
N ASN A 152 -17.64 -20.21 -7.04
CA ASN A 152 -16.91 -21.33 -7.64
C ASN A 152 -17.32 -22.69 -7.05
N ALA A 153 -17.65 -22.73 -5.75
CA ALA A 153 -18.15 -23.92 -5.05
C ALA A 153 -19.68 -24.14 -5.21
N LYS A 154 -20.37 -23.35 -6.06
CA LYS A 154 -21.84 -23.37 -6.27
C LYS A 154 -22.65 -23.25 -4.96
N LYS A 155 -22.12 -22.45 -4.02
CA LYS A 155 -22.68 -22.17 -2.69
C LYS A 155 -23.04 -20.69 -2.54
N SER A 156 -23.88 -20.38 -1.55
CA SER A 156 -24.17 -19.00 -1.13
C SER A 156 -23.43 -18.65 0.17
N VAL A 157 -23.08 -17.37 0.33
CA VAL A 157 -22.56 -16.83 1.59
C VAL A 157 -23.76 -16.48 2.48
N THR A 158 -23.95 -17.18 3.59
CA THR A 158 -25.04 -16.91 4.54
C THR A 158 -24.64 -15.84 5.55
N LEU A 159 -25.61 -15.03 6.01
CA LEU A 159 -25.39 -13.99 7.02
C LEU A 159 -24.72 -14.52 8.29
N ARG A 160 -25.07 -15.74 8.73
CA ARG A 160 -24.44 -16.41 9.88
C ARG A 160 -22.95 -16.68 9.65
N VAL A 161 -22.57 -17.17 8.46
CA VAL A 161 -21.17 -17.49 8.15
C VAL A 161 -20.32 -16.22 8.05
N ILE A 162 -20.76 -15.22 7.28
CA ILE A 162 -20.00 -13.96 7.16
C ILE A 162 -19.97 -13.18 8.47
N GLY A 163 -21.06 -13.19 9.25
CA GLY A 163 -21.11 -12.57 10.58
C GLY A 163 -20.11 -13.18 11.57
N THR A 164 -20.00 -14.52 11.61
CA THR A 164 -18.96 -15.20 12.42
C THR A 164 -17.55 -14.88 11.94
N ILE A 165 -17.31 -14.85 10.62
CA ILE A 165 -16.01 -14.51 10.03
C ILE A 165 -15.60 -13.06 10.39
N VAL A 166 -16.50 -12.10 10.24
CA VAL A 166 -16.25 -10.69 10.56
C VAL A 166 -16.06 -10.47 12.07
N LEU A 167 -16.79 -11.20 12.93
CA LEU A 167 -16.58 -11.16 14.38
C LEU A 167 -15.19 -11.70 14.78
N LEU A 168 -14.74 -12.80 14.18
CA LEU A 168 -13.40 -13.34 14.40
C LEU A 168 -12.30 -12.39 13.88
N ASN A 169 -12.52 -11.74 12.74
CA ASN A 169 -11.65 -10.68 12.24
C ASN A 169 -11.52 -9.51 13.23
N TYR A 170 -12.63 -9.01 13.80
CA TYR A 170 -12.56 -7.96 14.80
C TYR A 170 -11.88 -8.42 16.10
N ALA A 171 -12.07 -9.66 16.53
CA ALA A 171 -11.36 -10.23 17.68
C ALA A 171 -9.83 -10.29 17.42
N MET A 172 -9.42 -10.75 16.24
CA MET A 172 -8.02 -10.75 15.79
C MET A 172 -7.41 -9.34 15.80
N LEU A 173 -8.10 -8.37 15.19
CA LEU A 173 -7.66 -6.97 15.14
C LEU A 173 -7.59 -6.33 16.53
N TYR A 174 -8.56 -6.58 17.40
CA TYR A 174 -8.57 -6.05 18.76
C TYR A 174 -7.37 -6.55 19.59
N ILE A 175 -7.05 -7.85 19.49
CA ILE A 175 -5.89 -8.43 20.20
C ILE A 175 -4.58 -7.83 19.67
N GLY A 176 -4.44 -7.68 18.34
CA GLY A 176 -3.27 -7.02 17.75
C GLY A 176 -3.12 -5.55 18.19
N TYR A 177 -4.22 -4.79 18.18
CA TYR A 177 -4.27 -3.40 18.65
C TYR A 177 -3.90 -3.28 20.14
N ALA A 178 -4.38 -4.19 20.99
CA ALA A 178 -4.02 -4.25 22.40
C ALA A 178 -2.52 -4.54 22.61
N GLY A 179 -1.90 -5.29 21.70
CA GLY A 179 -0.45 -5.51 21.68
C GLY A 179 0.35 -4.27 21.26
N GLU A 180 -0.06 -3.56 20.20
CA GLU A 180 0.57 -2.28 19.79
C GLU A 180 0.52 -1.24 20.91
N ASN A 181 -0.64 -1.12 21.55
CA ASN A 181 -0.89 -0.15 22.63
C ASN A 181 -0.38 -0.63 24.00
N LYS A 182 0.41 -1.72 24.05
CA LYS A 182 1.05 -2.27 25.27
C LYS A 182 0.07 -2.65 26.39
N MET A 183 -1.22 -2.81 26.08
CA MET A 183 -2.25 -3.29 27.00
C MET A 183 -2.03 -4.77 27.38
N ILE A 184 -1.40 -5.52 26.47
CA ILE A 184 -0.88 -6.88 26.68
C ILE A 184 0.53 -6.98 26.09
N ASN A 185 1.31 -7.97 26.54
CA ASN A 185 2.64 -8.23 25.98
C ASN A 185 2.58 -8.58 24.48
N LYS A 186 3.53 -8.07 23.69
CA LYS A 186 3.57 -8.21 22.21
C LYS A 186 3.56 -9.68 21.77
N SER A 187 4.37 -10.56 22.38
CA SER A 187 4.39 -11.99 22.07
C SER A 187 3.05 -12.67 22.42
N ASN A 188 2.41 -12.28 23.54
CA ASN A 188 1.09 -12.79 23.90
C ASN A 188 0.01 -12.32 22.91
N ALA A 189 0.07 -11.06 22.46
CA ALA A 189 -0.82 -10.52 21.44
C ALA A 189 -0.69 -11.28 20.11
N GLN A 190 0.54 -11.60 19.69
CA GLN A 190 0.79 -12.41 18.50
C GLN A 190 0.12 -13.80 18.62
N ILE A 191 0.43 -14.54 19.69
CA ILE A 191 -0.08 -15.91 19.90
C ILE A 191 -1.62 -15.91 20.01
N LEU A 192 -2.19 -15.00 20.81
CA LEU A 192 -3.63 -14.91 20.99
C LEU A 192 -4.35 -14.41 19.74
N GLY A 193 -3.72 -13.56 18.93
CA GLY A 193 -4.27 -13.07 17.65
C GLY A 193 -4.33 -14.14 16.57
N PHE A 194 -3.40 -15.10 16.58
CA PHE A 194 -3.44 -16.26 15.69
C PHE A 194 -4.62 -17.21 15.97
N ILE A 195 -5.19 -17.22 17.18
CA ILE A 195 -6.33 -18.09 17.52
C ILE A 195 -7.59 -17.77 16.68
N PRO A 196 -8.17 -16.55 16.73
CA PRO A 196 -9.33 -16.22 15.90
C PRO A 196 -9.01 -16.24 14.40
N PHE A 197 -7.76 -15.93 14.00
CA PHE A 197 -7.28 -16.08 12.62
C PHE A 197 -7.42 -17.54 12.13
N ILE A 198 -6.91 -18.51 12.89
CA ILE A 198 -7.00 -19.94 12.56
C ILE A 198 -8.45 -20.39 12.47
N PHE A 199 -9.31 -20.00 13.42
CA PHE A 199 -10.75 -20.33 13.36
C PHE A 199 -11.45 -19.69 12.15
N MET A 200 -11.16 -18.43 11.83
CA MET A 200 -11.73 -17.71 10.70
C MET A 200 -11.39 -18.39 9.37
N PHE A 201 -10.11 -18.67 9.13
CA PHE A 201 -9.67 -19.35 7.92
C PHE A 201 -10.14 -20.81 7.86
N SER A 202 -10.23 -21.51 8.99
CA SER A 202 -10.81 -22.86 9.05
C SER A 202 -12.29 -22.88 8.63
N ILE A 203 -13.09 -21.89 9.03
CA ILE A 203 -14.50 -21.77 8.61
C ILE A 203 -14.59 -21.52 7.10
N ILE A 204 -13.77 -20.61 6.56
CA ILE A 204 -13.71 -20.31 5.12
C ILE A 204 -13.32 -21.58 4.33
N PHE A 205 -12.29 -22.31 4.78
CA PHE A 205 -11.84 -23.54 4.15
C PHE A 205 -12.94 -24.61 4.13
N LEU A 206 -13.53 -24.92 5.29
CA LEU A 206 -14.54 -25.96 5.41
C LEU A 206 -15.83 -25.64 4.63
N GLN A 207 -16.22 -24.37 4.52
CA GLN A 207 -17.42 -23.98 3.80
C GLN A 207 -17.23 -23.84 2.29
N PHE A 208 -16.12 -23.25 1.82
CA PHE A 208 -16.00 -22.81 0.42
C PHE A 208 -14.80 -23.40 -0.35
N VAL A 209 -13.89 -24.12 0.31
CA VAL A 209 -12.68 -24.68 -0.33
C VAL A 209 -12.72 -26.21 -0.33
N LYS A 210 -12.91 -26.86 0.84
CA LYS A 210 -12.88 -28.32 1.00
C LYS A 210 -13.89 -29.07 0.11
N SER A 211 -15.04 -28.45 -0.19
CA SER A 211 -16.07 -29.01 -1.06
C SER A 211 -16.05 -28.41 -2.47
N SER A 212 -14.94 -27.78 -2.88
CA SER A 212 -14.77 -27.19 -4.20
C SER A 212 -13.84 -28.07 -5.02
N GLU A 213 -14.23 -28.33 -6.26
CA GLU A 213 -13.37 -28.97 -7.28
C GLU A 213 -12.48 -27.93 -8.00
N SER A 214 -12.68 -26.63 -7.71
CA SER A 214 -11.94 -25.54 -8.35
C SER A 214 -10.55 -25.37 -7.74
N THR A 215 -9.50 -25.68 -8.50
CA THR A 215 -8.09 -25.35 -8.17
C THR A 215 -7.92 -23.87 -7.81
N ALA A 216 -8.67 -22.98 -8.46
CA ALA A 216 -8.63 -21.54 -8.16
C ALA A 216 -9.09 -21.22 -6.73
N ASN A 217 -9.98 -22.02 -6.12
CA ASN A 217 -10.36 -21.83 -4.72
C ASN A 217 -9.21 -22.17 -3.77
N TYR A 218 -8.49 -23.27 -4.02
CA TYR A 218 -7.33 -23.66 -3.22
C TYR A 218 -6.20 -22.62 -3.34
N VAL A 219 -5.91 -22.15 -4.56
CA VAL A 219 -4.89 -21.11 -4.80
C VAL A 219 -5.27 -19.78 -4.13
N LEU A 220 -6.50 -19.28 -4.34
CA LEU A 220 -6.93 -18.01 -3.74
C LEU A 220 -6.95 -18.07 -2.22
N TYR A 221 -7.48 -19.16 -1.65
CA TYR A 221 -7.45 -19.40 -0.20
C TYR A 221 -6.02 -19.45 0.35
N ALA A 222 -5.12 -20.17 -0.30
CA ALA A 222 -3.72 -20.27 0.13
C ALA A 222 -3.00 -18.92 0.05
N VAL A 223 -3.24 -18.11 -1.00
CA VAL A 223 -2.69 -16.76 -1.11
C VAL A 223 -3.16 -15.87 0.05
N TYR A 224 -4.47 -15.82 0.34
CA TYR A 224 -4.98 -15.06 1.49
C TYR A 224 -4.42 -15.58 2.82
N LEU A 225 -4.42 -16.89 3.06
CA LEU A 225 -3.93 -17.50 4.30
C LEU A 225 -2.46 -17.15 4.54
N CYS A 226 -1.60 -17.36 3.53
CA CYS A 226 -0.18 -17.07 3.63
C CYS A 226 0.07 -15.57 3.82
N VAL A 227 -0.47 -14.72 2.93
CA VAL A 227 -0.25 -13.26 2.98
C VAL A 227 -0.76 -12.66 4.28
N TRP A 228 -1.93 -13.07 4.78
CA TRP A 228 -2.46 -12.56 6.05
C TRP A 228 -1.68 -13.09 7.26
N SER A 229 -1.21 -14.34 7.24
CA SER A 229 -0.35 -14.86 8.33
C SER A 229 0.95 -14.07 8.49
N LEU A 230 1.50 -13.53 7.40
CA LEU A 230 2.71 -12.70 7.43
C LEU A 230 2.51 -11.39 8.22
N TYR A 231 1.31 -10.80 8.27
CA TYR A 231 1.05 -9.65 9.14
C TYR A 231 1.29 -10.03 10.62
N GLY A 232 0.85 -11.22 11.03
CA GLY A 232 1.05 -11.74 12.39
C GLY A 232 2.53 -11.99 12.73
N PHE A 233 3.38 -12.32 11.76
CA PHE A 233 4.83 -12.41 11.97
C PHE A 233 5.53 -11.05 11.94
N VAL A 234 5.21 -10.22 10.94
CA VAL A 234 5.77 -8.86 10.74
C VAL A 234 5.47 -7.94 11.92
N PHE A 235 4.34 -8.14 12.59
CA PHE A 235 3.98 -7.48 13.85
C PHE A 235 5.13 -7.42 14.86
N MET A 236 5.94 -8.49 14.99
CA MET A 236 7.04 -8.55 15.97
C MET A 236 8.28 -7.72 15.60
N LEU A 237 8.41 -7.24 14.36
CA LEU A 237 9.56 -6.44 13.91
C LEU A 237 9.61 -5.05 14.57
N ASP A 238 10.78 -4.42 14.49
CA ASP A 238 11.01 -3.02 14.84
C ASP A 238 10.22 -2.08 13.93
N GLU A 239 9.76 -0.95 14.48
CA GLU A 239 8.68 -0.13 13.92
C GLU A 239 8.87 0.33 12.47
N ALA A 240 10.10 0.67 12.06
CA ALA A 240 10.39 1.07 10.68
C ALA A 240 10.29 -0.12 9.70
N TYR A 241 10.89 -1.27 10.03
CA TYR A 241 10.82 -2.50 9.22
C TYR A 241 9.43 -3.12 9.23
N LYS A 242 8.74 -3.05 10.37
CA LYS A 242 7.32 -3.41 10.53
C LYS A 242 6.49 -2.60 9.54
N ASN A 243 6.56 -1.26 9.58
CA ASN A 243 5.72 -0.43 8.71
C ASN A 243 6.07 -0.55 7.22
N ILE A 244 7.36 -0.65 6.84
CA ILE A 244 7.74 -0.90 5.44
C ILE A 244 7.18 -2.24 4.95
N THR A 245 7.34 -3.32 5.73
CA THR A 245 6.84 -4.65 5.33
C THR A 245 5.32 -4.72 5.34
N MET A 246 4.64 -4.07 6.31
CA MET A 246 3.18 -3.94 6.31
C MET A 246 2.68 -3.18 5.07
N ASN A 247 3.41 -2.19 4.56
CA ASN A 247 3.06 -1.49 3.32
C ASN A 247 3.19 -2.39 2.08
N VAL A 248 4.21 -3.25 2.04
CA VAL A 248 4.35 -4.28 0.98
C VAL A 248 3.26 -5.36 1.08
N LEU A 249 2.87 -5.75 2.29
CA LEU A 249 1.78 -6.68 2.53
C LEU A 249 0.41 -6.06 2.17
N ASP A 250 0.15 -4.79 2.50
CA ASP A 250 -1.06 -4.08 2.09
C ASP A 250 -1.14 -3.93 0.55
N PHE A 251 -0.03 -3.60 -0.12
CA PHE A 251 0.06 -3.67 -1.59
C PHE A 251 -0.30 -5.08 -2.11
N THR A 252 0.25 -6.13 -1.51
CA THR A 252 0.00 -7.51 -1.94
C THR A 252 -1.47 -7.91 -1.72
N ALA A 253 -2.01 -7.62 -0.53
CA ALA A 253 -3.32 -8.06 -0.11
C ALA A 253 -4.48 -7.24 -0.72
N LYS A 254 -4.25 -5.97 -1.05
CA LYS A 254 -5.29 -5.05 -1.58
C LYS A 254 -5.10 -4.72 -3.06
N CYS A 255 -3.87 -4.45 -3.51
CA CYS A 255 -3.61 -4.14 -4.92
C CYS A 255 -3.47 -5.41 -5.76
N PHE A 256 -2.52 -6.29 -5.43
CA PHE A 256 -2.21 -7.46 -6.27
C PHE A 256 -3.39 -8.44 -6.36
N ILE A 257 -4.11 -8.68 -5.26
CA ILE A 257 -5.32 -9.54 -5.28
C ILE A 257 -6.45 -8.92 -6.12
N GLY A 258 -6.76 -7.63 -5.94
CA GLY A 258 -7.78 -6.94 -6.73
C GLY A 258 -7.46 -6.93 -8.24
N LEU A 259 -6.20 -6.70 -8.59
CA LEU A 259 -5.71 -6.78 -9.98
C LEU A 259 -5.69 -8.22 -10.54
N ALA A 260 -5.40 -9.22 -9.70
CA ALA A 260 -5.46 -10.64 -10.11
C ALA A 260 -6.91 -11.09 -10.37
N LEU A 261 -7.88 -10.67 -9.54
CA LEU A 261 -9.31 -10.91 -9.77
C LEU A 261 -9.79 -10.20 -11.05
N TRP A 262 -9.37 -8.96 -11.27
CA TRP A 262 -9.63 -8.23 -12.53
C TRP A 262 -9.08 -8.97 -13.75
N ALA A 263 -7.80 -9.38 -13.73
CA ALA A 263 -7.17 -10.09 -14.84
C ALA A 263 -7.82 -11.47 -15.11
N TYR A 264 -8.21 -12.17 -14.05
CA TYR A 264 -8.91 -13.46 -14.12
C TYR A 264 -10.29 -13.34 -14.77
N TYR A 265 -11.12 -12.38 -14.33
CA TYR A 265 -12.48 -12.23 -14.87
C TYR A 265 -12.54 -11.59 -16.25
N THR A 266 -11.61 -10.68 -16.59
CA THR A 266 -11.49 -10.13 -17.95
C THR A 266 -10.89 -11.11 -18.96
N LYS A 267 -10.17 -12.14 -18.49
CA LYS A 267 -9.37 -13.08 -19.31
C LYS A 267 -8.35 -12.38 -20.22
N ILE A 268 -7.87 -11.20 -19.78
CA ILE A 268 -6.90 -10.38 -20.52
C ILE A 268 -5.53 -11.09 -20.64
N ILE A 269 -5.18 -11.90 -19.65
CA ILE A 269 -4.09 -12.88 -19.70
C ILE A 269 -4.73 -14.24 -20.01
N LYS A 270 -4.25 -14.90 -21.06
CA LYS A 270 -4.55 -16.31 -21.34
C LYS A 270 -3.45 -17.18 -20.76
N VAL A 271 -3.85 -18.32 -20.19
CA VAL A 271 -3.01 -19.41 -19.68
C VAL A 271 -3.57 -20.70 -20.25
#